data_AF-X0YXT6-F1
#
_entry.id   AF-X0YXT6-F1
#
_cell.length_a   1.000
_cell.length_b   1.000
_cell.length_c   1.000
_cell.angle_alpha   90.00
_cell.angle_beta   90.00
_cell.angle_gamma   90.00
#
_symmetry.space_group_name_H-M   'P 1'
#
loop_
_entity.id
_entity.type
_entity.pdbx_description
1 polymer ?
#
loop_
_entity_poly.entity_id
_entity_poly.type
_entity_poly.pdbx_seq_one_letter_code
_entity_poly.pdbx_strand_id
1 'polypeptide(L)'
;VAIANDGELLRPRLVREILDSHGNVVTTFAKEVRARVPVNQEHLAVMREAMRQSVTTGVASSAQVAGLAIAGKTGSAEFGAVRTDGSYDTHGWFVGFAPYENPEIAVVVFVQQGNGFTNAAPAAARIFDYYFHQRYVAEQEAP
;
A
#
# COMPACT_ATOMS: atom_id res chain seq x y z
N VAL A 1 -0.61 -2.67 6.20
CA VAL A 1 -0.46 -4.07 5.72
C VAL A 1 0.42 -4.79 6.73
N ALA A 2 -0.03 -5.87 7.39
CA ALA A 2 0.75 -6.53 8.45
C ALA A 2 2.12 -7.06 7.94
N ILE A 3 2.19 -7.49 6.68
CA ILE A 3 3.42 -7.93 6.01
C ILE A 3 4.49 -6.83 5.98
N ALA A 4 4.09 -5.56 5.88
CA ALA A 4 5.00 -4.41 5.88
C ALA A 4 5.52 -4.05 7.29
N ASN A 5 4.86 -4.52 8.35
CA ASN A 5 5.17 -4.18 9.74
C ASN A 5 5.50 -5.47 10.54
N ASP A 6 6.29 -6.36 9.92
CA ASP A 6 6.80 -7.61 10.52
C ASP A 6 5.76 -8.46 11.24
N GLY A 7 4.55 -8.50 10.67
CA GLY A 7 3.42 -9.30 11.13
C GLY A 7 2.52 -8.62 12.17
N GLU A 8 2.82 -7.40 12.60
CA GLU A 8 1.94 -6.65 13.51
C GLU A 8 0.73 -6.06 12.77
N LEU A 9 -0.46 -6.44 13.25
CA LEU A 9 -1.72 -5.87 12.80
C LEU A 9 -2.06 -4.64 13.64
N LEU A 10 -1.88 -3.47 13.04
CA LEU A 10 -2.18 -2.19 13.68
C LEU A 10 -3.67 -1.87 13.64
N ARG A 11 -4.15 -1.11 14.63
CA ARG A 11 -5.44 -0.43 14.54
C ARG A 11 -5.28 0.83 13.70
N PRO A 12 -5.90 0.92 12.51
CA PRO A 12 -5.88 2.16 11.75
C PRO A 12 -6.59 3.27 12.52
N ARG A 13 -6.07 4.49 12.44
CA ARG A 13 -6.69 5.69 13.02
C ARG A 13 -6.49 6.89 12.11
N LEU A 14 -7.40 7.85 12.19
CA LEU A 14 -7.32 9.11 11.47
C LEU A 14 -6.89 10.28 12.38
N VAL A 15 -7.24 10.21 13.66
CA VAL A 15 -6.95 11.28 14.63
C VAL A 15 -5.56 11.09 15.23
N ARG A 16 -4.72 12.13 15.16
CA ARG A 16 -3.39 12.16 15.79
C ARG A 16 -3.46 12.62 17.24
N GLU A 17 -4.16 13.71 17.47
CA GLU A 17 -4.34 14.36 18.77
C GLU A 17 -5.62 15.22 18.77
N ILE A 18 -6.08 15.58 19.97
CA ILE A 18 -7.16 16.54 20.20
C ILE A 18 -6.54 17.76 20.87
N LEU A 19 -6.85 18.94 20.35
CA LEU A 19 -6.41 20.23 20.88
C LEU A 19 -7.58 20.97 21.55
N ASP A 20 -7.29 21.80 22.55
CA ASP A 20 -8.26 22.74 23.12
C ASP A 20 -8.38 24.02 22.25
N SER A 21 -9.23 24.96 22.68
CA SER A 21 -9.42 26.25 21.99
C SER A 21 -8.18 27.15 21.99
N HIS A 22 -7.16 26.83 22.79
CA HIS A 22 -5.90 27.55 22.90
C HIS A 22 -4.76 26.85 22.14
N GLY A 23 -5.03 25.71 21.49
CA GLY A 23 -4.03 24.93 20.77
C GLY A 23 -3.22 23.98 21.65
N ASN A 24 -3.56 23.81 22.92
CA ASN A 24 -2.87 22.87 23.79
C ASN A 24 -3.34 21.44 23.52
N VAL A 25 -2.42 20.49 23.58
CA VAL A 25 -2.73 19.06 23.40
C VAL A 25 -3.48 18.54 24.62
N VAL A 26 -4.73 18.12 24.40
CA VAL A 26 -5.61 17.51 25.41
C VAL A 26 -5.46 15.99 25.42
N THR A 27 -5.28 15.39 24.24
CA THR A 27 -5.17 13.94 24.10
C THR A 27 -4.29 13.60 22.92
N THR A 28 -3.34 12.68 23.10
CA THR A 28 -2.58 12.06 22.02
C THR A 28 -2.99 10.60 21.86
N PHE A 29 -2.91 10.09 20.63
CA PHE A 29 -3.22 8.69 20.34
C PHE A 29 -1.94 7.95 19.94
N ALA A 30 -1.52 6.97 20.75
CA ALA A 30 -0.34 6.14 20.48
C ALA A 30 -0.66 5.01 19.49
N LYS A 31 0.36 4.49 18.77
CA LYS A 31 0.25 3.31 17.90
C LYS A 31 -0.29 2.11 18.71
N GLU A 32 -1.34 1.46 18.22
CA GLU A 32 -1.96 0.29 18.87
C GLU A 32 -1.75 -0.95 17.98
N VAL A 33 -1.05 -1.95 18.51
CA VAL A 33 -0.93 -3.28 17.89
C VAL A 33 -2.10 -4.13 18.38
N ARG A 34 -3.06 -4.42 17.50
CA ARG A 34 -4.25 -5.23 17.85
C ARG A 34 -3.93 -6.70 17.98
N ALA A 35 -3.04 -7.20 17.14
CA ALA A 35 -2.65 -8.60 17.08
C ALA A 35 -1.32 -8.74 16.33
N ARG A 36 -0.74 -9.93 16.40
CA ARG A 36 0.31 -10.38 15.49
C ARG A 36 -0.23 -11.53 14.66
N VAL A 37 0.05 -11.53 13.35
CA VAL A 37 -0.31 -12.67 12.50
C VAL A 37 0.42 -13.93 12.97
N PRO A 38 -0.22 -15.11 12.95
CA PRO A 38 0.40 -16.36 13.40
C PRO A 38 1.33 -16.93 12.32
N VAL A 39 2.34 -16.15 11.91
CA VAL A 39 3.29 -16.50 10.85
C VAL A 39 4.70 -16.17 11.32
N ASN A 40 5.63 -17.12 11.12
CA ASN A 40 7.04 -16.94 11.47
C ASN A 40 7.70 -15.85 10.62
N GLN A 41 8.72 -15.19 11.18
CA GLN A 41 9.43 -14.09 10.50
C GLN A 41 10.08 -14.52 9.18
N GLU A 42 10.59 -15.75 9.09
CA GLU A 42 11.13 -16.30 7.84
C GLU A 42 10.07 -16.34 6.72
N HIS A 43 8.86 -16.81 7.02
CA HIS A 43 7.77 -16.82 6.05
C HIS A 43 7.28 -15.41 5.70
N LEU A 44 7.32 -14.47 6.65
CA LEU A 44 7.05 -13.05 6.38
C LEU A 44 8.08 -12.45 5.43
N ALA A 45 9.37 -12.78 5.60
CA ALA A 45 10.42 -12.35 4.69
C ALA A 45 10.21 -12.92 3.26
N VAL A 46 9.85 -14.21 3.15
CA VAL A 46 9.50 -14.83 1.86
C VAL A 46 8.31 -14.10 1.20
N MET A 47 7.26 -13.77 1.96
CA MET A 47 6.12 -13.03 1.43
C MET A 47 6.48 -11.60 1.00
N ARG A 48 7.31 -10.89 1.78
CA ARG A 48 7.81 -9.56 1.43
C ARG A 48 8.59 -9.62 0.11
N GLU A 49 9.48 -10.60 -0.03
CA GLU A 49 10.27 -10.79 -1.24
C GLU A 49 9.40 -11.17 -2.45
N ALA A 50 8.42 -12.06 -2.27
CA ALA A 50 7.47 -12.39 -3.34
C ALA A 50 6.66 -11.17 -3.80
N MET A 51 6.25 -10.29 -2.88
CA MET A 51 5.60 -9.03 -3.22
C MET A 51 6.56 -8.05 -3.92
N ARG A 52 7.84 -8.04 -3.55
CA ARG A 52 8.88 -7.26 -4.25
C ARG A 52 9.05 -7.75 -5.68
N GLN A 53 9.18 -9.06 -5.88
CA GLN A 53 9.32 -9.70 -7.18
C GLN A 53 8.09 -9.49 -8.07
N SER A 54 6.88 -9.51 -7.50
CA SER A 54 5.67 -9.19 -8.25
C SER A 54 5.75 -7.81 -8.90
N VAL A 55 6.43 -6.84 -8.28
CA VAL A 55 6.63 -5.50 -8.84
C VAL A 55 7.87 -5.42 -9.73
N THR A 56 8.99 -6.06 -9.41
CA THR A 56 10.20 -5.97 -10.25
C THR A 56 10.13 -6.77 -11.54
N THR A 57 9.55 -7.97 -11.50
CA THR A 57 9.57 -8.92 -12.62
C THR A 57 8.22 -9.56 -12.91
N GLY A 58 7.21 -9.35 -12.06
CA GLY A 58 5.90 -9.99 -12.16
C GLY A 58 4.76 -9.11 -12.67
N VAL A 59 3.54 -9.58 -12.41
CA VAL A 59 2.26 -8.99 -12.88
C VAL A 59 1.96 -7.62 -12.28
N ALA A 60 2.69 -7.18 -11.25
CA ALA A 60 2.52 -5.86 -10.65
C ALA A 60 3.57 -4.85 -11.14
N SER A 61 4.24 -5.14 -12.26
CA SER A 61 5.31 -4.28 -12.81
C SER A 61 4.87 -2.87 -13.18
N SER A 62 3.59 -2.66 -13.48
CA SER A 62 3.02 -1.33 -13.70
C SER A 62 2.93 -0.46 -12.44
N ALA A 63 3.27 -1.01 -11.26
CA ALA A 63 3.44 -0.26 -10.02
C ALA A 63 4.87 0.26 -9.79
N GLN A 64 5.83 -0.03 -10.69
CA GLN A 64 7.22 0.42 -10.54
C GLN A 64 7.34 1.95 -10.59
N VAL A 65 8.22 2.49 -9.74
CA VAL A 65 8.64 3.90 -9.74
C VAL A 65 10.15 3.92 -9.73
N ALA A 66 10.76 4.74 -10.60
CA ALA A 66 12.22 4.82 -10.71
C ALA A 66 12.84 5.27 -9.39
N GLY A 67 13.86 4.56 -8.91
CA GLY A 67 14.55 4.90 -7.66
C GLY A 67 13.79 4.52 -6.37
N LEU A 68 12.59 3.96 -6.45
CA LEU A 68 11.80 3.56 -5.28
C LEU A 68 11.59 2.04 -5.22
N ALA A 69 12.05 1.42 -4.14
CA ALA A 69 11.84 -0.01 -3.90
C ALA A 69 10.41 -0.26 -3.40
N ILE A 70 9.52 -0.70 -4.29
CA ILE A 70 8.11 -1.01 -3.98
C ILE A 70 7.93 -2.53 -3.92
N ALA A 71 7.18 -2.99 -2.92
CA ALA A 71 6.62 -4.34 -2.86
C ALA A 71 5.09 -4.28 -2.90
N GLY A 72 4.46 -5.12 -3.71
CA GLY A 72 3.02 -5.07 -3.90
C GLY A 72 2.44 -6.26 -4.63
N LYS A 73 1.11 -6.31 -4.70
CA LYS A 73 0.37 -7.36 -5.38
C LYS A 73 -0.88 -6.79 -6.05
N THR A 74 -1.12 -7.25 -7.27
CA THR A 74 -2.34 -6.98 -8.04
C THR A 74 -3.44 -8.02 -7.76
N GLY A 75 -4.69 -7.59 -7.92
CA GLY A 75 -5.85 -8.47 -8.02
C GLY A 75 -6.82 -7.99 -9.09
N SER A 76 -7.46 -8.92 -9.79
CA SER A 76 -8.58 -8.66 -10.70
C SER A 76 -9.69 -9.64 -10.32
N ALA A 77 -10.78 -9.12 -9.77
CA ALA A 77 -11.90 -9.93 -9.29
C ALA A 77 -13.09 -9.80 -10.25
N GLU A 78 -13.53 -10.90 -10.84
CA GLU A 78 -14.70 -10.94 -11.71
C GLU A 78 -15.97 -10.55 -10.94
N PHE A 79 -16.89 -9.85 -11.61
CA PHE A 79 -18.18 -9.48 -11.04
C PHE A 79 -19.26 -9.34 -12.12
N GLY A 80 -20.53 -9.37 -11.71
CA GLY A 80 -21.66 -9.16 -12.60
C GLY A 80 -22.06 -10.39 -13.42
N ALA A 81 -22.89 -10.17 -14.45
CA ALA A 81 -23.34 -11.23 -15.34
C ALA A 81 -22.26 -11.56 -16.38
N VAL A 82 -22.22 -12.82 -16.82
CA VAL A 82 -21.32 -13.21 -17.92
C VAL A 82 -21.71 -12.44 -19.18
N ARG A 83 -20.69 -11.92 -19.87
CA ARG A 83 -20.85 -11.20 -21.13
C ARG A 83 -21.16 -12.20 -22.26
N THR A 84 -21.62 -11.68 -23.39
CA THR A 84 -21.98 -12.50 -24.57
C THR A 84 -20.81 -13.33 -25.11
N ASP A 85 -19.57 -12.90 -24.86
CA ASP A 85 -18.34 -13.59 -25.25
C ASP A 85 -17.83 -14.60 -24.18
N GLY A 86 -18.59 -14.79 -23.10
CA GLY A 86 -18.24 -15.70 -22.00
C GLY A 86 -17.27 -15.11 -20.96
N SER A 87 -16.84 -13.86 -21.12
CA SER A 87 -16.00 -13.16 -20.13
C SER A 87 -16.81 -12.48 -19.03
N TYR A 88 -16.16 -12.06 -17.95
CA TYR A 88 -16.74 -11.22 -16.90
C TYR A 88 -16.06 -9.85 -16.88
N ASP A 89 -16.80 -8.83 -16.46
CA ASP A 89 -16.17 -7.57 -16.04
C ASP A 89 -15.39 -7.81 -14.74
N THR A 90 -14.37 -6.98 -14.47
CA THR A 90 -13.52 -7.14 -13.28
C THR A 90 -13.48 -5.87 -12.43
N HIS A 91 -13.11 -6.03 -11.16
CA HIS A 91 -12.65 -4.94 -10.31
C HIS A 91 -11.14 -5.06 -10.11
N GLY A 92 -10.46 -3.92 -10.20
CA GLY A 92 -9.01 -3.83 -10.10
C GLY A 92 -8.58 -3.52 -8.69
N TRP A 93 -7.64 -4.30 -8.18
CA TRP A 93 -7.03 -4.11 -6.87
C TRP A 93 -5.52 -4.00 -6.98
N PHE A 94 -4.96 -3.15 -6.14
CA PHE A 94 -3.55 -3.17 -5.81
C PHE A 94 -3.38 -2.96 -4.31
N VAL A 95 -2.46 -3.70 -3.69
CA VAL A 95 -1.98 -3.46 -2.34
C VAL A 95 -0.46 -3.50 -2.33
N GLY A 96 0.17 -2.53 -1.69
CA GLY A 96 1.62 -2.50 -1.59
C GLY A 96 2.13 -1.58 -0.50
N PHE A 97 3.45 -1.57 -0.33
CA PHE A 97 4.16 -0.70 0.61
C PHE A 97 5.52 -0.30 0.06
N ALA A 98 6.05 0.82 0.55
CA ALA A 98 7.34 1.35 0.18
C ALA A 98 7.93 2.25 1.29
N PRO A 99 9.27 2.40 1.36
CA PRO A 99 10.27 1.55 0.69
C PRO A 99 10.21 0.08 1.14
N TYR A 100 10.82 -0.82 0.37
CA TYR A 100 10.77 -2.26 0.64
C TYR A 100 11.49 -2.62 1.95
N GLU A 101 12.65 -2.02 2.18
CA GLU A 101 13.56 -2.30 3.28
C GLU A 101 13.02 -1.73 4.60
N ASN A 102 12.61 -0.47 4.58
CA ASN A 102 12.05 0.27 5.72
C ASN A 102 10.70 0.90 5.36
N PRO A 103 9.58 0.15 5.43
CA PRO A 103 8.29 0.62 4.94
C PRO A 103 7.77 1.85 5.70
N GLU A 104 7.50 2.94 4.96
CA GLU A 104 6.92 4.17 5.51
C GLU A 104 5.41 4.25 5.27
N ILE A 105 4.97 3.84 4.08
CA ILE A 105 3.56 3.89 3.69
C ILE A 105 3.07 2.58 3.11
N ALA A 106 1.79 2.31 3.31
CA ALA A 106 1.06 1.25 2.64
C ALA A 106 -0.10 1.84 1.84
N VAL A 107 -0.24 1.40 0.60
CA VAL A 107 -1.25 1.90 -0.35
C VAL A 107 -2.16 0.75 -0.75
N VAL A 108 -3.47 1.00 -0.71
CA VAL A 108 -4.50 0.11 -1.26
C VAL A 108 -5.28 0.92 -2.30
N VAL A 109 -5.38 0.38 -3.51
CA VAL A 109 -6.18 0.97 -4.60
C VAL A 109 -7.26 -0.02 -5.01
N PHE A 110 -8.48 0.49 -5.12
CA PHE A 110 -9.62 -0.20 -5.69
C PHE A 110 -10.15 0.60 -6.88
N VAL A 111 -10.36 -0.09 -8.01
CA VAL A 111 -10.96 0.46 -9.21
C VAL A 111 -12.15 -0.41 -9.59
N GLN A 112 -13.36 0.13 -9.43
CA GLN A 112 -14.57 -0.51 -9.94
C GLN A 112 -14.50 -0.59 -11.46
N GLN A 113 -14.96 -1.70 -12.05
CA GLN A 113 -14.89 -1.93 -13.50
C GLN A 113 -13.49 -1.68 -14.08
N GLY A 114 -12.49 -2.34 -13.49
CA GLY A 114 -11.09 -2.17 -13.84
C GLY A 114 -10.27 -3.41 -13.57
N ASN A 115 -8.97 -3.32 -13.87
CA ASN A 115 -8.01 -4.42 -13.76
C ASN A 115 -6.85 -4.04 -12.84
N GLY A 116 -6.34 -5.03 -12.10
CA GLY A 116 -5.23 -4.83 -11.17
C GLY A 116 -3.96 -4.30 -11.85
N PHE A 117 -3.61 -4.81 -13.03
CA PHE A 117 -2.40 -4.43 -13.76
C PHE A 117 -2.55 -3.13 -14.55
N THR A 118 -3.65 -2.93 -15.29
CA THR A 118 -3.77 -1.76 -16.18
C THR A 118 -4.36 -0.52 -15.51
N ASN A 119 -5.03 -0.66 -14.36
CA ASN A 119 -5.67 0.46 -13.66
C ASN A 119 -5.13 0.67 -12.24
N ALA A 120 -5.25 -0.33 -11.37
CA ALA A 120 -4.98 -0.16 -9.95
C ALA A 120 -3.48 0.02 -9.63
N ALA A 121 -2.61 -0.79 -10.25
CA ALA A 121 -1.16 -0.70 -10.06
C ALA A 121 -0.57 0.65 -10.57
N PRO A 122 -0.91 1.17 -11.77
CA PRO A 122 -0.48 2.50 -12.20
C PRO A 122 -0.96 3.62 -11.29
N ALA A 123 -2.18 3.53 -10.76
CA ALA A 123 -2.69 4.50 -9.80
C ALA A 123 -1.87 4.46 -8.49
N ALA A 124 -1.51 3.27 -8.01
CA ALA A 124 -0.62 3.12 -6.86
C ALA A 124 0.78 3.69 -7.14
N ALA A 125 1.34 3.46 -8.33
CA ALA A 125 2.63 4.03 -8.73
C ALA A 125 2.63 5.55 -8.59
N ARG A 126 1.59 6.22 -9.10
CA ARG A 126 1.44 7.69 -8.99
C ARG A 126 1.31 8.18 -7.54
N ILE A 127 0.67 7.41 -6.66
CA ILE A 127 0.56 7.75 -5.24
C ILE A 127 1.92 7.63 -4.56
N PHE A 128 2.65 6.53 -4.80
CA PHE A 128 4.00 6.34 -4.27
C PHE A 128 4.95 7.42 -4.77
N ASP A 129 4.96 7.66 -6.08
CA ASP A 129 5.76 8.69 -6.74
C ASP A 129 5.51 10.06 -6.11
N TYR A 130 4.25 10.47 -6.00
CA TYR A 130 3.88 11.74 -5.35
C TYR A 130 4.36 11.82 -3.90
N TYR A 131 4.11 10.79 -3.09
CA TYR A 131 4.48 10.79 -1.67
C TYR A 131 5.99 10.95 -1.48
N PHE A 132 6.81 10.22 -2.24
CA PHE A 132 8.26 10.27 -2.10
C PHE A 132 8.90 11.46 -2.81
N HIS A 133 8.42 11.89 -3.98
CA HIS A 133 8.97 13.06 -4.68
C HIS A 133 8.61 14.40 -4.02
N GLN A 134 7.40 14.58 -3.49
CA GLN A 134 7.09 15.79 -2.71
C GLN A 134 7.93 15.89 -1.44
N ARG A 135 8.20 14.74 -0.81
CA ARG A 135 9.03 14.68 0.38
C ARG A 135 10.49 15.06 0.08
N TYR A 136 11.05 14.60 -1.04
CA TYR A 136 12.37 15.04 -1.50
C TYR A 136 12.49 16.55 -1.67
N VAL A 137 11.46 17.21 -2.23
CA VAL A 137 11.44 18.67 -2.38
C VAL A 137 11.34 19.35 -1.02
N ALA A 138 10.44 18.91 -0.14
CA ALA A 138 10.25 19.49 1.19
C ALA A 138 11.48 19.35 2.11
N GLU A 139 12.22 18.23 2.03
CA GLU A 139 13.45 18.01 2.81
C GLU A 139 14.64 18.85 2.30
N GLN A 140 14.67 19.22 1.01
CA GLN A 140 15.69 20.13 0.47
C GLN A 140 15.39 21.61 0.76
N GLU A 141 14.13 21.95 1.03
CA GLU A 141 13.69 23.29 1.40
C GLU A 141 13.61 23.51 2.92
N ALA A 142 13.90 22.47 3.73
CA ALA A 142 13.95 22.58 5.18
C ALA A 142 15.20 23.37 5.64
N PRO A 143 15.06 24.38 6.52
CA PRO A 143 16.14 25.28 6.93
C PRO A 143 17.22 24.62 7.80
#